data_AF-A0A1Y4HRF6-F1
#
_entry.id   AF-A0A1Y4HRF6-F1
#
_cell.length_a   1.000
_cell.length_b   1.000
_cell.length_c   1.000
_cell.angle_alpha   90.00
_cell.angle_beta   90.00
_cell.angle_gamma   90.00
#
_symmetry.space_group_name_H-M   'P 1'
#
loop_
_entity.id
_entity.type
_entity.pdbx_description
1 polymer ?
#
loop_
_entity_poly.entity_id
_entity_poly.type
_entity_poly.pdbx_seq_one_letter_code
_entity_poly.pdbx_strand_id
1 'polypeptide(L)'
;MDLKGTRTEQNLLAAFQGESMARNKYLFFAEKARAENHPEIAEIFERLATNEGMHGKLLYQNLFGIKGTLENLQTAAQGEYGEWSSMYPEFAKIAEEEGFPQLAQLFRGIARVEQEHEFEFMDALMKTAASAAPSAPAAAPAQAAAPAAPAQKAAVPPVPQTVAATGYRCMFCGAIYDEQPDVCELCHAIGSFEQVSYKKKA
;
A
#
# COMPACT_ATOMS: atom_id res chain seq x y z
N MET A 1 22.50 19.26 14.83
CA MET A 1 21.97 20.53 14.29
C MET A 1 20.50 20.30 14.03
N ASP A 2 19.63 21.26 14.38
CA ASP A 2 18.19 21.14 14.12
C ASP A 2 17.88 21.63 12.70
N LEU A 3 17.29 20.78 11.87
CA LEU A 3 16.90 21.11 10.49
C LEU A 3 15.51 21.76 10.44
N LYS A 4 14.70 21.59 11.49
CA LYS A 4 13.28 21.91 11.47
C LYS A 4 13.02 23.39 11.19
N GLY A 5 12.16 23.66 10.21
CA GLY A 5 11.77 25.01 9.79
C GLY A 5 12.82 25.73 8.93
N THR A 6 13.96 25.10 8.65
CA THR A 6 15.01 25.72 7.82
C THR A 6 14.71 25.57 6.33
N ARG A 7 15.30 26.44 5.50
CA ARG A 7 15.31 26.24 4.05
C ARG A 7 16.03 24.96 3.63
N THR A 8 16.99 24.49 4.43
CA THR A 8 17.71 23.24 4.15
C THR A 8 16.80 22.03 4.28
N GLU A 9 15.91 21.99 5.27
CA GLU A 9 14.87 20.94 5.40
C GLU A 9 13.95 20.93 4.16
N GLN A 10 13.47 22.10 3.73
CA GLN A 10 12.63 22.22 2.53
C GLN A 10 13.37 21.74 1.27
N ASN A 11 14.65 22.11 1.11
CA ASN A 11 15.48 21.67 0.00
C ASN A 11 15.70 20.15 0.02
N LEU A 12 15.97 19.59 1.19
CA LEU A 12 16.14 18.15 1.35
C LEU A 12 14.84 17.41 1.01
N LEU A 13 13.67 17.91 1.46
CA LEU A 13 12.38 17.31 1.16
C LEU A 13 12.10 17.34 -0.36
N ALA A 14 12.31 18.50 -0.98
CA ALA A 14 12.16 18.66 -2.43
C ALA A 14 13.11 17.74 -3.21
N ALA A 15 14.36 17.61 -2.77
CA ALA A 15 15.33 16.70 -3.37
C ALA A 15 14.87 15.23 -3.21
N PHE A 16 14.43 14.82 -2.02
CA PHE A 16 13.95 13.46 -1.78
C PHE A 16 12.73 13.10 -2.64
N GLN A 17 11.80 14.03 -2.80
CA GLN A 17 10.66 13.89 -3.71
C GLN A 17 11.14 13.79 -5.17
N GLY A 18 12.09 14.63 -5.57
CA GLY A 18 12.73 14.61 -6.89
C GLY A 18 13.34 13.26 -7.24
N GLU A 19 14.19 12.73 -6.35
CA GLU A 19 14.85 11.43 -6.53
C GLU A 19 13.85 10.26 -6.54
N SER A 20 12.84 10.30 -5.67
CA SER A 20 11.76 9.30 -5.66
C SER A 20 10.98 9.27 -6.97
N MET A 21 10.64 10.44 -7.52
CA MET A 21 10.00 10.55 -8.83
C MET A 21 10.91 10.10 -9.96
N ALA A 22 12.21 10.45 -9.92
CA ALA A 22 13.18 10.07 -10.95
C ALA A 22 13.35 8.55 -11.02
N ARG A 23 13.53 7.88 -9.88
CA ARG A 23 13.58 6.42 -9.78
C ARG A 23 12.39 5.76 -10.46
N ASN A 24 11.17 6.15 -10.11
CA ASN A 24 9.95 5.53 -10.67
C ASN A 24 9.83 5.77 -12.18
N LYS A 25 10.05 7.00 -12.65
CA LYS A 25 10.03 7.32 -14.09
C LYS A 25 11.03 6.46 -14.88
N TYR A 26 12.25 6.32 -14.37
CA TYR A 26 13.27 5.53 -15.06
C TYR A 26 12.90 4.06 -15.16
N LEU A 27 12.27 3.47 -14.12
CA LEU A 27 11.76 2.10 -14.21
C LEU A 27 10.66 1.97 -15.27
N PHE A 28 9.72 2.91 -15.34
CA PHE A 28 8.68 2.91 -16.38
C PHE A 28 9.27 3.07 -17.79
N PHE A 29 10.31 3.90 -17.93
CA PHE A 29 11.00 4.09 -19.20
C PHE A 29 11.83 2.88 -19.61
N ALA A 30 12.38 2.15 -18.64
CA ALA A 30 13.06 0.88 -18.90
C ALA A 30 12.10 -0.16 -19.45
N GLU A 31 10.91 -0.31 -18.87
CA GLU A 31 9.86 -1.20 -19.39
C GLU A 31 9.49 -0.84 -20.83
N LYS A 32 9.29 0.45 -21.11
CA LYS A 32 9.01 0.95 -22.46
C LYS A 32 10.15 0.64 -23.44
N ALA A 33 11.40 0.89 -23.04
CA ALA A 33 12.57 0.59 -23.85
C ALA A 33 12.70 -0.92 -24.16
N ARG A 34 12.41 -1.80 -23.20
CA ARG A 34 12.36 -3.25 -23.44
C ARG A 34 11.28 -3.61 -24.45
N ALA A 35 10.07 -3.04 -24.31
CA ALA A 35 8.96 -3.29 -25.25
C ALA A 35 9.28 -2.80 -26.67
N GLU A 36 10.16 -1.81 -26.82
CA GLU A 36 10.63 -1.28 -28.11
C GLU A 36 11.89 -1.99 -28.63
N ASN A 37 12.34 -3.06 -27.98
CA ASN A 37 13.55 -3.83 -28.31
C ASN A 37 14.86 -3.01 -28.19
N HIS A 38 14.95 -2.14 -27.19
CA HIS A 38 16.16 -1.38 -26.81
C HIS A 38 16.71 -1.84 -25.45
N PRO A 39 17.23 -3.08 -25.32
CA PRO A 39 17.66 -3.65 -24.04
C PRO A 39 18.81 -2.85 -23.39
N GLU A 40 19.72 -2.29 -24.18
CA GLU A 40 20.83 -1.47 -23.70
C GLU A 40 20.36 -0.14 -23.08
N ILE A 41 19.27 0.43 -23.61
CA ILE A 41 18.67 1.66 -23.07
C ILE A 41 17.90 1.34 -21.79
N ALA A 42 17.19 0.21 -21.75
CA ALA A 42 16.54 -0.26 -20.53
C ALA A 42 17.54 -0.47 -19.39
N GLU A 43 18.69 -1.09 -19.68
CA GLU A 43 19.75 -1.28 -18.68
C GLU A 43 20.30 0.05 -18.15
N ILE A 44 20.46 1.06 -19.01
CA ILE A 44 20.85 2.41 -18.58
C ILE A 44 19.81 2.99 -17.61
N PHE A 45 18.52 2.92 -17.96
CA PHE A 45 17.47 3.44 -17.10
C PHE A 45 17.41 2.71 -15.74
N GLU A 46 17.51 1.38 -15.72
CA GLU A 46 17.47 0.59 -14.49
C GLU A 46 18.66 0.87 -13.57
N ARG A 47 19.86 0.97 -14.16
CA ARG A 47 21.07 1.34 -13.42
C ARG A 47 20.94 2.76 -12.83
N LEU A 48 20.42 3.72 -13.60
CA LEU A 48 20.20 5.07 -13.09
C LEU A 48 19.09 5.11 -12.03
N ALA A 49 18.01 4.36 -12.17
CA ALA A 49 16.96 4.24 -11.16
C ALA A 49 17.53 3.71 -9.82
N THR A 50 18.48 2.77 -9.89
CA THR A 50 19.20 2.27 -8.71
C THR A 50 20.02 3.39 -8.05
N ASN A 51 20.70 4.23 -8.83
CA ASN A 51 21.44 5.39 -8.31
C ASN A 51 20.52 6.40 -7.63
N GLU A 52 19.38 6.77 -8.26
CA GLU A 52 18.43 7.71 -7.64
C GLU A 52 17.80 7.14 -6.37
N GLY A 53 17.60 5.81 -6.31
CA GLY A 53 17.23 5.13 -5.07
C GLY A 53 18.25 5.31 -3.95
N MET A 54 19.55 5.31 -4.27
CA MET A 54 20.62 5.59 -3.31
C MET A 54 20.68 7.05 -2.89
N HIS A 55 20.49 7.99 -3.82
CA HIS A 55 20.35 9.41 -3.50
C HIS A 55 19.16 9.66 -2.58
N GLY A 56 17.98 9.13 -2.92
CA GLY A 56 16.78 9.20 -2.10
C GLY A 56 16.98 8.63 -0.70
N LYS A 57 17.66 7.48 -0.56
CA LYS A 57 18.01 6.90 0.74
C LYS A 57 18.87 7.85 1.60
N LEU A 58 19.90 8.47 1.01
CA LEU A 58 20.77 9.40 1.72
C LEU A 58 19.98 10.64 2.20
N LEU A 59 19.10 11.18 1.34
CA LEU A 59 18.27 12.34 1.67
C LEU A 59 17.26 12.01 2.77
N TYR A 60 16.56 10.87 2.66
CA TYR A 60 15.61 10.39 3.67
C TYR A 60 16.28 10.17 5.04
N GLN A 61 17.48 9.58 5.06
CA GLN A 61 18.25 9.38 6.29
C GLN A 61 18.58 10.71 6.98
N ASN A 62 18.87 11.77 6.22
CA ASN A 62 19.18 13.09 6.79
C ASN A 62 17.93 13.85 7.25
N LEU A 63 16.77 13.62 6.62
CA LEU A 63 15.50 14.26 6.96
C LEU A 63 14.79 13.59 8.15
N PHE A 64 14.53 12.30 8.01
CA PHE A 64 13.63 11.55 8.89
C PHE A 64 14.39 10.50 9.72
N GLY A 65 15.51 10.02 9.17
CA GLY A 65 16.26 8.89 9.69
C GLY A 65 15.59 7.55 9.35
N ILE A 66 16.40 6.52 9.16
CA ILE A 66 15.94 5.13 9.10
C ILE A 66 16.21 4.52 10.49
N LYS A 67 15.14 4.10 11.18
CA LYS A 67 15.19 3.61 12.57
C LYS A 67 15.23 2.08 12.61
N GLY A 68 14.97 1.50 13.79
CA GLY A 68 14.74 0.06 13.95
C GLY A 68 13.47 -0.41 13.21
N THR A 69 13.39 -1.71 12.97
CA THR A 69 12.28 -2.32 12.22
C THR A 69 10.92 -1.99 12.83
N LEU A 70 10.77 -2.04 14.16
CA LEU A 70 9.49 -1.74 14.82
C LEU A 70 9.06 -0.29 14.59
N GLU A 71 9.97 0.67 14.74
CA GLU A 71 9.68 2.09 14.52
C GLU A 71 9.40 2.40 13.04
N ASN A 72 10.09 1.73 12.12
CA ASN A 72 9.84 1.88 10.69
C ASN A 72 8.48 1.29 10.31
N LEU A 73 8.09 0.13 10.86
CA LEU A 73 6.75 -0.47 10.65
C LEU A 73 5.64 0.44 11.18
N GLN A 74 5.84 1.03 12.37
CA GLN A 74 4.88 1.99 12.91
C GLN A 74 4.78 3.25 12.04
N THR A 75 5.91 3.76 11.55
CA THR A 75 5.94 4.91 10.65
C THR A 75 5.20 4.61 9.34
N ALA A 76 5.40 3.41 8.77
CA ALA A 76 4.72 2.97 7.55
C ALA A 76 3.20 2.88 7.79
N ALA A 77 2.75 2.14 8.80
CA ALA A 77 1.32 2.00 9.12
C ALA A 77 0.63 3.36 9.35
N GLN A 78 1.31 4.30 10.03
CA GLN A 78 0.76 5.64 10.22
C GLN A 78 0.67 6.45 8.91
N GLY A 79 1.63 6.27 8.01
CA GLY A 79 1.59 6.83 6.66
C GLY A 79 0.38 6.32 5.90
N GLU A 80 0.25 4.99 5.77
CA GLU A 80 -0.87 4.34 5.09
C GLU A 80 -2.23 4.80 5.65
N TYR A 81 -2.36 4.86 6.98
CA TYR A 81 -3.56 5.38 7.63
C TYR A 81 -3.91 6.80 7.18
N GLY A 82 -2.94 7.71 7.16
CA GLY A 82 -3.16 9.07 6.69
C GLY A 82 -3.61 9.13 5.22
N GLU A 83 -3.06 8.25 4.39
CA GLU A 83 -3.37 8.16 2.98
C GLU A 83 -4.80 7.67 2.75
N TRP A 84 -5.19 6.51 3.27
CA TRP A 84 -6.52 5.95 3.00
C TRP A 84 -7.65 6.62 3.78
N SER A 85 -7.39 7.10 5.01
CA SER A 85 -8.45 7.64 5.87
C SER A 85 -8.77 9.11 5.60
N SER A 86 -7.83 9.85 4.99
CA SER A 86 -7.96 11.29 4.77
C SER A 86 -7.56 11.73 3.35
N MET A 87 -6.30 11.52 2.95
CA MET A 87 -5.74 12.13 1.74
C MET A 87 -6.45 11.66 0.46
N TYR A 88 -6.51 10.35 0.19
CA TYR A 88 -7.16 9.84 -1.02
C TYR A 88 -8.67 10.08 -1.06
N PRO A 89 -9.43 9.95 0.06
CA PRO A 89 -10.83 10.39 0.10
C PRO A 89 -11.03 11.86 -0.27
N GLU A 90 -10.17 12.75 0.21
CA GLU A 90 -10.22 14.18 -0.12
C GLU A 90 -9.89 14.42 -1.60
N PHE A 91 -8.86 13.78 -2.13
CA PHE A 91 -8.50 13.87 -3.55
C PHE A 91 -9.62 13.34 -4.45
N ALA A 92 -10.26 12.22 -4.07
CA ALA A 92 -11.38 11.67 -4.81
C ALA A 92 -12.56 12.65 -4.86
N LYS A 93 -12.87 13.30 -3.73
CA LYS A 93 -13.93 14.31 -3.66
C LYS A 93 -13.62 15.52 -4.56
N ILE A 94 -12.41 16.08 -4.47
CA ILE A 94 -11.99 17.21 -5.31
C ILE A 94 -12.07 16.82 -6.79
N ALA A 95 -11.59 15.63 -7.17
CA ALA A 95 -11.66 15.15 -8.54
C ALA A 95 -13.11 15.04 -9.06
N GLU A 96 -14.09 14.67 -8.23
CA GLU A 96 -15.50 14.70 -8.64
C GLU A 96 -16.04 16.12 -8.80
N GLU A 97 -15.72 17.01 -7.86
CA GLU A 97 -16.14 18.41 -7.89
C GLU A 97 -15.62 19.13 -9.14
N GLU A 98 -14.42 18.77 -9.58
CA GLU A 98 -13.78 19.31 -10.79
C GLU A 98 -14.17 18.56 -12.09
N GLY A 99 -14.98 17.50 -12.02
CA GLY A 99 -15.47 16.79 -13.19
C GLY A 99 -14.54 15.72 -13.77
N PHE A 100 -13.66 15.14 -12.95
CA PHE A 100 -12.75 14.03 -13.27
C PHE A 100 -13.16 12.70 -12.60
N PRO A 101 -14.31 12.10 -12.96
CA PRO A 101 -14.84 10.93 -12.26
C PRO A 101 -13.94 9.70 -12.34
N GLN A 102 -13.14 9.53 -13.40
CA GLN A 102 -12.19 8.41 -13.51
C GLN A 102 -11.05 8.53 -12.49
N LEU A 103 -10.53 9.75 -12.28
CA LEU A 103 -9.50 9.98 -11.27
C LEU A 103 -10.07 9.83 -9.85
N ALA A 104 -11.31 10.26 -9.63
CA ALA A 104 -11.99 10.01 -8.37
C ALA A 104 -12.15 8.52 -8.06
N GLN A 105 -12.52 7.72 -9.07
CA GLN A 105 -12.57 6.26 -8.91
C GLN A 105 -11.19 5.66 -8.66
N LEU A 106 -10.16 6.13 -9.36
CA LEU A 106 -8.78 5.72 -9.13
C LEU A 106 -8.34 5.99 -7.68
N PHE A 107 -8.51 7.22 -7.19
CA PHE A 107 -8.15 7.56 -5.81
C PHE A 107 -8.89 6.73 -4.77
N ARG A 108 -10.17 6.43 -4.99
CA ARG A 108 -10.92 5.51 -4.11
C ARG A 108 -10.42 4.08 -4.18
N GLY A 109 -9.98 3.63 -5.35
CA GLY A 109 -9.36 2.32 -5.54
C GLY A 109 -8.06 2.24 -4.75
N ILE A 110 -7.18 3.23 -4.91
CA ILE A 110 -5.92 3.34 -4.19
C ILE A 110 -6.16 3.37 -2.68
N ALA A 111 -7.11 4.18 -2.19
CA ALA A 111 -7.44 4.23 -0.76
C ALA A 111 -7.81 2.85 -0.17
N ARG A 112 -8.49 1.98 -0.92
CA ARG A 112 -8.79 0.62 -0.45
C ARG A 112 -7.54 -0.24 -0.34
N VAL A 113 -6.60 -0.09 -1.28
CA VAL A 113 -5.32 -0.81 -1.27
C VAL A 113 -4.45 -0.35 -0.10
N GLU A 114 -4.33 0.96 0.12
CA GLU A 114 -3.51 1.46 1.24
C GLU A 114 -4.08 1.04 2.62
N GLN A 115 -5.40 0.84 2.74
CA GLN A 115 -5.99 0.23 3.93
C GLN A 115 -5.50 -1.22 4.15
N GLU A 116 -5.34 -2.00 3.07
CA GLU A 116 -4.77 -3.35 3.16
C GLU A 116 -3.28 -3.28 3.56
N HIS A 117 -2.51 -2.34 3.01
CA HIS A 117 -1.11 -2.12 3.41
C HIS A 117 -0.97 -1.77 4.89
N GLU A 118 -1.84 -0.89 5.44
CA GLU A 118 -1.83 -0.60 6.88
C GLU A 118 -2.02 -1.89 7.69
N PHE A 119 -2.99 -2.75 7.31
CA PHE A 119 -3.23 -4.00 8.01
C PHE A 119 -2.03 -4.96 7.95
N GLU A 120 -1.34 -5.03 6.81
CA GLU A 120 -0.12 -5.82 6.66
C GLU A 120 1.02 -5.30 7.57
N PHE A 121 1.25 -3.98 7.60
CA PHE A 121 2.26 -3.41 8.49
C PHE A 121 1.91 -3.59 9.97
N MET A 122 0.63 -3.48 10.34
CA MET A 122 0.17 -3.70 11.70
C MET A 122 0.30 -5.15 12.15
N ASP A 123 -0.01 -6.12 11.28
CA ASP A 123 0.22 -7.54 11.52
C ASP A 123 1.72 -7.86 11.66
N ALA A 124 2.55 -7.30 10.77
CA ALA A 124 4.00 -7.42 10.86
C ALA A 124 4.55 -6.81 12.17
N LEU A 125 4.02 -5.67 12.60
CA LEU A 125 4.39 -4.99 13.84
C LEU A 125 4.07 -5.86 15.06
N MET A 126 2.85 -6.42 15.12
CA MET A 126 2.43 -7.32 16.20
C MET A 126 3.30 -8.57 16.30
N LYS A 127 3.56 -9.23 15.15
CA LYS A 127 4.43 -10.42 15.09
C LYS A 127 5.86 -10.11 15.53
N THR A 128 6.42 -9.01 15.02
CA THR A 128 7.80 -8.60 15.35
C THR A 128 7.93 -8.23 16.82
N ALA A 129 6.96 -7.49 17.38
CA ALA A 129 6.95 -7.14 18.79
C ALA A 129 6.82 -8.36 19.71
N ALA A 130 5.97 -9.34 19.34
CA ALA A 130 5.83 -10.60 20.08
C ALA A 130 7.12 -11.44 20.06
N SER A 131 7.85 -11.44 18.94
CA SER A 131 9.14 -12.15 18.82
C SER A 131 10.31 -11.48 19.55
N ALA A 132 10.18 -10.19 19.87
CA ALA A 132 11.16 -9.42 20.63
C ALA A 132 10.94 -9.50 22.15
N ALA A 133 9.80 -10.02 22.61
CA ALA A 133 9.56 -10.27 24.03
C ALA A 133 10.37 -11.50 24.49
N PRO A 134 11.05 -11.46 25.66
CA PRO A 134 11.60 -12.69 26.25
C PRO A 134 10.46 -13.68 26.46
N SER A 135 10.71 -14.96 26.15
CA SER A 135 9.72 -16.02 26.29
C SER A 135 9.11 -16.02 27.69
N ALA A 136 7.86 -15.58 27.79
CA ALA A 136 7.12 -15.68 29.04
C ALA A 136 6.92 -17.17 29.38
N PRO A 137 7.06 -17.59 30.65
CA PRO A 137 6.70 -18.94 31.05
C PRO A 137 5.19 -19.15 30.85
N ALA A 138 4.81 -20.36 30.46
CA ALA A 138 3.45 -20.75 30.13
C ALA A 138 2.44 -20.28 31.20
N ALA A 139 1.47 -19.48 30.78
CA ALA A 139 0.39 -19.02 31.66
C ALA A 139 -0.59 -20.16 31.98
N ALA A 140 -0.94 -20.27 33.26
CA ALA A 140 -1.93 -21.17 33.83
C ALA A 140 -3.36 -20.85 33.32
N PRO A 141 -4.32 -21.80 33.41
CA PRO A 141 -5.60 -21.68 32.71
C PRO A 141 -6.52 -20.64 33.36
N ALA A 142 -7.18 -19.84 32.51
CA ALA A 142 -8.18 -18.86 32.92
C ALA A 142 -9.47 -19.53 33.42
N GLN A 143 -10.03 -19.01 34.50
CA GLN A 143 -11.35 -19.39 35.02
C GLN A 143 -12.47 -18.75 34.18
N ALA A 144 -13.54 -19.52 33.98
CA ALA A 144 -14.70 -19.18 33.17
C ALA A 144 -15.55 -18.06 33.79
N ALA A 145 -16.00 -17.12 32.96
CA ALA A 145 -17.02 -16.14 33.30
C ALA A 145 -18.43 -16.62 32.92
N ALA A 146 -19.42 -16.21 33.71
CA ALA A 146 -20.84 -16.59 33.66
C ALA A 146 -21.63 -16.00 32.46
N PRO A 147 -22.80 -16.58 32.10
CA PRO A 147 -23.46 -16.28 30.83
C PRO A 147 -24.35 -15.02 30.87
N ALA A 148 -24.43 -14.33 29.73
CA ALA A 148 -25.34 -13.21 29.49
C ALA A 148 -26.73 -13.66 29.00
N ALA A 149 -27.75 -12.85 29.29
CA ALA A 149 -29.17 -13.05 29.01
C ALA A 149 -29.54 -13.01 27.50
N PRO A 150 -30.69 -13.59 27.07
CA PRO A 150 -30.98 -13.82 25.67
C PRO A 150 -31.58 -12.59 24.98
N ALA A 151 -31.04 -12.24 23.81
CA ALA A 151 -31.60 -11.24 22.91
C ALA A 151 -32.61 -11.87 21.92
N GLN A 152 -33.69 -11.14 21.62
CA GLN A 152 -34.75 -11.55 20.69
C GLN A 152 -34.28 -11.51 19.22
N LYS A 153 -34.67 -12.51 18.42
CA LYS A 153 -34.28 -12.66 17.01
C LYS A 153 -35.12 -11.76 16.10
N ALA A 154 -34.47 -10.81 15.44
CA ALA A 154 -34.99 -10.17 14.23
C ALA A 154 -34.76 -11.09 13.00
N ALA A 155 -35.69 -11.07 12.05
CA ALA A 155 -35.61 -11.87 10.83
C ALA A 155 -34.49 -11.35 9.90
N VAL A 156 -33.59 -12.25 9.52
CA VAL A 156 -32.43 -11.98 8.66
C VAL A 156 -32.86 -12.15 7.19
N PRO A 157 -32.65 -11.15 6.31
CA PRO A 157 -32.89 -11.30 4.87
C PRO A 157 -31.96 -12.39 4.29
N PRO A 158 -32.37 -13.07 3.21
CA PRO A 158 -31.58 -14.16 2.65
C PRO A 158 -30.19 -13.67 2.24
N VAL A 159 -29.17 -14.29 2.82
CA VAL A 159 -27.76 -14.03 2.51
C VAL A 159 -27.52 -14.40 1.05
N PRO A 160 -26.97 -13.48 0.22
CA PRO A 160 -26.56 -13.82 -1.14
C PRO A 160 -25.61 -15.00 -1.11
N GLN A 161 -25.91 -16.06 -1.86
CA GLN A 161 -25.01 -17.22 -1.95
C GLN A 161 -23.74 -16.77 -2.67
N THR A 162 -22.61 -16.85 -1.99
CA THR A 162 -21.28 -16.58 -2.56
C THR A 162 -20.44 -17.85 -2.53
N VAL A 163 -19.72 -18.13 -3.61
CA VAL A 163 -18.74 -19.22 -3.70
C VAL A 163 -17.32 -18.66 -3.57
N ALA A 164 -16.41 -19.48 -3.03
CA ALA A 164 -14.99 -19.17 -3.08
C ALA A 164 -14.49 -19.39 -4.52
N ALA A 165 -13.78 -18.41 -5.06
CA ALA A 165 -13.17 -18.45 -6.37
C ALA A 165 -11.70 -18.02 -6.27
N THR A 166 -10.91 -18.42 -7.27
CA THR A 166 -9.54 -17.95 -7.47
C THR A 166 -9.55 -17.01 -8.67
N GLY A 167 -8.82 -15.91 -8.59
CA GLY A 167 -8.70 -14.93 -9.66
C GLY A 167 -7.41 -14.13 -9.53
N TYR A 168 -7.38 -12.97 -10.17
CA TYR A 168 -6.24 -12.08 -10.25
C TYR A 168 -6.59 -10.70 -9.70
N ARG A 169 -5.84 -10.22 -8.70
CA ARG A 169 -5.95 -8.87 -8.17
C ARG A 169 -4.92 -7.98 -8.86
N CYS A 170 -5.37 -6.87 -9.43
CA CYS A 170 -4.46 -5.82 -9.88
C CYS A 170 -3.73 -5.25 -8.67
N MET A 171 -2.41 -5.36 -8.66
CA MET A 171 -1.57 -4.92 -7.54
C MET A 171 -1.60 -3.40 -7.32
N PHE A 172 -2.10 -2.63 -8.29
CA PHE A 172 -2.14 -1.16 -8.23
C PHE A 172 -3.46 -0.57 -7.74
N CYS A 173 -4.59 -1.23 -7.99
CA CYS A 173 -5.92 -0.67 -7.66
C CYS A 173 -6.84 -1.67 -6.96
N GLY A 174 -6.38 -2.90 -6.71
CA GLY A 174 -7.15 -3.93 -6.04
C GLY A 174 -8.29 -4.54 -6.88
N ALA A 175 -8.49 -4.11 -8.14
CA ALA A 175 -9.51 -4.69 -9.01
C ALA A 175 -9.28 -6.20 -9.18
N ILE A 176 -10.34 -7.01 -8.98
CA ILE A 176 -10.28 -8.47 -9.06
C ILE A 176 -10.91 -8.92 -10.38
N TYR A 177 -10.20 -9.79 -11.10
CA TYR A 177 -10.61 -10.38 -12.36
C TYR A 177 -10.64 -11.91 -12.23
N ASP A 178 -11.54 -12.58 -12.96
CA ASP A 178 -11.58 -14.05 -13.02
C ASP A 178 -10.35 -14.60 -13.77
N GLU A 179 -9.98 -13.97 -14.88
CA GLU A 179 -8.81 -14.29 -15.69
C GLU A 179 -7.79 -13.16 -15.61
N GLN A 180 -6.51 -13.46 -15.78
CA GLN A 180 -5.44 -12.44 -15.74
C GLN A 180 -5.52 -11.58 -17.01
N PRO A 181 -5.84 -10.27 -16.91
CA PRO A 181 -5.81 -9.42 -18.08
C PRO A 181 -4.39 -8.88 -18.32
N ASP A 182 -4.09 -8.46 -19.55
CA ASP A 182 -2.83 -7.78 -19.88
C ASP A 182 -2.78 -6.36 -19.28
N VAL A 183 -3.93 -5.68 -19.26
CA VAL A 183 -4.12 -4.32 -18.78
C VAL A 183 -5.30 -4.29 -17.82
N CYS A 184 -5.13 -3.65 -16.67
CA CYS A 184 -6.21 -3.48 -15.70
C CYS A 184 -7.25 -2.50 -16.28
N GLU A 185 -8.50 -2.93 -16.44
CA GLU A 185 -9.56 -2.07 -16.98
C GLU A 185 -9.90 -0.87 -16.06
N LEU A 186 -9.58 -0.97 -14.77
CA LEU A 186 -9.86 0.10 -13.80
C LEU A 186 -8.76 1.18 -13.78
N CYS A 187 -7.49 0.79 -13.67
CA CYS A 187 -6.37 1.75 -13.52
C CYS A 187 -5.42 1.80 -14.71
N HIS A 188 -5.66 1.00 -15.74
CA HIS A 188 -4.83 0.86 -16.94
C HIS A 188 -3.39 0.41 -16.68
N ALA A 189 -3.10 -0.14 -15.50
CA ALA A 189 -1.80 -0.72 -15.20
C ALA A 189 -1.58 -2.00 -16.02
N ILE A 190 -0.38 -2.16 -16.58
CA ILE A 190 -0.01 -3.27 -17.45
C ILE A 190 0.73 -4.34 -16.61
N GLY A 191 0.34 -5.61 -16.75
CA GLY A 191 1.14 -6.76 -16.34
C GLY A 191 1.39 -7.00 -14.84
N SER A 192 0.79 -6.22 -13.92
CA SER A 192 0.99 -6.41 -12.47
C SER A 192 -0.27 -6.93 -11.79
N PHE A 193 -0.40 -8.26 -11.82
CA PHE A 193 -1.49 -8.99 -11.20
C PHE A 193 -0.95 -10.11 -10.32
N GLU A 194 -1.55 -10.27 -9.14
CA GLU A 194 -1.26 -11.38 -8.24
C GLU A 194 -2.46 -12.31 -8.12
N GLN A 195 -2.21 -13.58 -7.85
CA GLN A 195 -3.28 -14.56 -7.70
C GLN A 195 -3.91 -14.45 -6.30
N VAL A 196 -5.24 -14.28 -6.24
CA VAL A 196 -5.98 -14.13 -4.99
C VAL A 196 -7.16 -15.08 -4.90
N SER A 197 -7.55 -15.42 -3.67
CA SER A 197 -8.83 -16.07 -3.39
C SER A 197 -9.86 -15.02 -3.00
N TYR A 198 -11.05 -15.05 -3.60
CA TYR A 198 -12.10 -14.07 -3.34
C TYR A 198 -13.51 -14.71 -3.34
N LYS A 199 -14.50 -14.01 -2.80
CA LYS A 199 -15.90 -14.46 -2.79
C LYS A 199 -16.64 -13.85 -3.97
N LYS A 200 -17.12 -14.71 -4.89
CA LYS A 200 -17.96 -14.31 -6.02
C LYS A 200 -19.41 -14.70 -5.73
N LYS A 201 -20.38 -13.91 -6.18
CA LYS A 201 -21.79 -14.34 -6.16
C LYS A 201 -21.91 -15.63 -7.00
N ALA A 202 -22.61 -16.62 -6.44
CA ALA A 202 -22.91 -17.88 -7.14
C ALA A 202 -23.73 -17.63 -8.40
#